data_AF-A0A9E3WYP2-F1
#
_entry.id   AF-A0A9E3WYP2-F1
#
_cell.length_a   1.000
_cell.length_b   1.000
_cell.length_c   1.000
_cell.angle_alpha   90.00
_cell.angle_beta   90.00
_cell.angle_gamma   90.00
#
_symmetry.space_group_name_H-M   'P 1'
#
loop_
_entity.id
_entity.type
_entity.pdbx_description
1 polymer ?
#
loop_
_entity_poly.entity_id
_entity_poly.type
_entity_poly.pdbx_seq_one_letter_code
_entity_poly.pdbx_strand_id
1 'polypeptide(L)'
;KEYYYNAIYGPAAAGYQDAAIFTESPVHEGLLDLALNGTFGAFPDVDNPAYNEYQTNFLTPRMVQRVVVDGLSIDDAIAETQQACQDIYDKYQ
;
A
#
# COMPACT_ATOMS: atom_id res chain seq x y z
N LYS A 1 -20.78 -3.72 -15.99
CA LYS A 1 -19.46 -4.02 -16.61
C LYS A 1 -18.90 -2.83 -17.38
N GLU A 2 -19.74 -2.07 -18.10
CA GLU A 2 -19.35 -0.82 -18.78
C GLU A 2 -18.67 0.22 -17.85
N TYR A 3 -19.06 0.28 -16.57
CA TYR A 3 -18.37 1.07 -15.54
C TYR A 3 -16.84 0.94 -15.58
N TYR A 4 -16.33 -0.29 -15.79
CA TYR A 4 -14.88 -0.54 -15.74
C TYR A 4 -14.12 0.04 -16.92
N TYR A 5 -14.77 0.48 -18.00
CA TYR A 5 -14.09 1.23 -19.07
C TYR A 5 -13.59 2.60 -18.63
N ASN A 6 -14.15 3.16 -17.55
CA ASN A 6 -13.79 4.47 -17.02
C ASN A 6 -13.29 4.40 -15.57
N ALA A 7 -13.14 3.19 -15.02
CA ALA A 7 -12.76 3.01 -13.63
C ALA A 7 -11.24 3.06 -13.47
N ILE A 8 -10.78 3.67 -12.38
CA ILE A 8 -9.37 3.63 -11.96
C ILE A 8 -9.07 2.47 -11.00
N TYR A 9 -10.00 1.51 -10.89
CA TYR A 9 -9.96 0.41 -9.93
C TYR A 9 -10.23 -0.94 -10.61
N GLY A 10 -9.64 -2.01 -10.05
CA GLY A 10 -9.96 -3.39 -10.41
C GLY A 10 -11.35 -3.83 -9.92
N PRO A 11 -11.79 -5.05 -10.28
CA PRO A 11 -13.10 -5.54 -9.90
C PRO A 11 -13.19 -5.84 -8.40
N ALA A 12 -14.17 -5.24 -7.71
CA ALA A 12 -14.40 -5.48 -6.29
C ALA A 12 -15.16 -6.79 -6.00
N ALA A 13 -15.78 -7.39 -7.01
CA ALA A 13 -16.53 -8.64 -6.87
C ALA A 13 -16.22 -9.60 -8.03
N ALA A 14 -16.19 -10.90 -7.72
CA ALA A 14 -15.81 -11.94 -8.67
C ALA A 14 -16.63 -11.94 -9.97
N GLY A 15 -17.93 -11.61 -9.90
CA GLY A 15 -18.82 -11.57 -11.07
C GLY A 15 -18.49 -10.47 -12.11
N TYR A 16 -17.48 -9.65 -11.87
CA TYR A 16 -17.02 -8.62 -12.79
C TYR A 16 -15.64 -8.88 -13.40
N GLN A 17 -14.93 -9.93 -12.98
CA GLN A 17 -13.56 -10.22 -13.42
C GLN A 17 -13.46 -10.48 -14.93
N ASP A 18 -14.56 -10.89 -15.57
CA ASP A 18 -14.67 -11.18 -17.00
C ASP A 18 -15.16 -9.98 -17.83
N ALA A 19 -15.13 -8.76 -17.29
CA ALA A 19 -15.40 -7.57 -18.09
C ALA A 19 -14.33 -7.43 -19.19
N ALA A 20 -14.76 -7.22 -20.45
CA ALA A 20 -13.87 -7.22 -21.61
C ALA A 20 -12.69 -6.25 -21.49
N ILE A 21 -12.89 -5.10 -20.84
CA ILE A 21 -11.84 -4.11 -20.61
C ILE A 21 -10.59 -4.68 -19.92
N PHE A 22 -10.72 -5.70 -19.07
CA PHE A 22 -9.59 -6.35 -18.40
C PHE A 22 -8.70 -7.17 -19.35
N THR A 23 -9.12 -7.38 -20.59
CA THR A 23 -8.32 -7.99 -21.67
C THR A 23 -7.99 -7.01 -22.80
N GLU A 24 -8.74 -5.92 -22.92
CA GLU A 24 -8.57 -4.93 -24.00
C GLU A 24 -7.57 -3.83 -23.64
N SER A 25 -7.28 -3.63 -22.35
CA SER A 25 -6.41 -2.56 -21.85
C SER A 25 -5.36 -3.12 -20.88
N PRO A 26 -4.05 -2.95 -21.17
CA PRO A 26 -2.97 -3.38 -20.27
C PRO A 26 -3.05 -2.75 -18.87
N VAL A 27 -3.57 -1.52 -18.79
CA VAL A 27 -3.79 -0.84 -17.50
C VAL A 27 -4.82 -1.60 -16.66
N HIS A 28 -5.94 -1.97 -17.27
CA HIS A 28 -7.01 -2.67 -16.57
C HIS A 28 -6.63 -4.14 -16.29
N GLU A 29 -5.87 -4.79 -17.18
CA GLU A 29 -5.26 -6.10 -16.91
C GLU A 29 -4.44 -6.07 -15.62
N GLY A 30 -3.58 -5.05 -15.44
CA GLY A 30 -2.83 -4.85 -14.20
C GLY A 30 -3.73 -4.60 -12.97
N LEU A 31 -4.86 -3.92 -13.13
CA LEU A 31 -5.84 -3.74 -12.06
C LEU A 31 -6.57 -5.04 -11.68
N LEU A 32 -6.83 -5.92 -12.66
CA LEU A 32 -7.37 -7.26 -12.41
C LEU A 32 -6.34 -8.13 -11.68
N ASP A 33 -5.08 -8.12 -12.13
CA ASP A 33 -4.00 -8.86 -11.46
C ASP A 33 -3.82 -8.41 -10.01
N LEU A 34 -3.79 -7.10 -9.76
CA LEU A 34 -3.75 -6.55 -8.40
C LEU A 34 -4.94 -7.00 -7.54
N ALA A 35 -6.14 -7.08 -8.12
CA ALA A 35 -7.34 -7.52 -7.39
C ALA A 35 -7.31 -9.02 -7.04
N LEU A 36 -6.64 -9.84 -7.85
CA LEU A 36 -6.55 -11.30 -7.67
C LEU A 36 -5.37 -11.71 -6.79
N ASN A 37 -4.23 -11.04 -6.96
CA ASN A 37 -2.93 -11.46 -6.46
C ASN A 37 -2.27 -10.43 -5.54
N GLY A 38 -2.85 -9.25 -5.39
CA GLY A 38 -2.31 -8.19 -4.56
C GLY A 38 -2.38 -8.49 -3.06
N THR A 39 -1.46 -7.89 -2.32
CA THR A 39 -1.50 -7.85 -0.86
C THR A 39 -2.19 -6.56 -0.42
N PHE A 40 -3.21 -6.66 0.44
CA PHE A 40 -3.86 -5.49 0.99
C PHE A 40 -2.86 -4.63 1.77
N GLY A 41 -2.92 -3.30 1.63
CA GLY A 41 -1.96 -2.38 2.26
C GLY A 41 -1.92 -2.39 3.79
N ALA A 42 -2.95 -2.98 4.43
CA ALA A 42 -2.96 -3.20 5.88
C ALA A 42 -2.22 -4.48 6.30
N PHE A 43 -2.01 -5.45 5.41
CA PHE A 43 -1.36 -6.71 5.78
C PHE A 43 0.14 -6.51 6.06
N PRO A 44 0.70 -7.12 7.14
CA PRO A 44 0.09 -8.07 8.06
C PRO A 44 -0.57 -7.44 9.31
N ASP A 45 -0.60 -6.12 9.43
CA ASP A 45 -1.08 -5.46 10.64
C ASP A 45 -2.62 -5.36 10.71
N VAL A 46 -3.13 -5.33 11.94
CA VAL A 46 -4.57 -5.14 12.21
C VAL A 46 -4.83 -3.67 12.53
N ASP A 47 -5.98 -3.13 12.12
CA ASP A 47 -6.36 -1.76 12.46
C ASP A 47 -6.35 -1.57 13.99
N ASN A 48 -5.32 -0.86 14.47
CA ASN A 48 -5.03 -0.67 15.89
C ASN A 48 -4.47 0.75 16.13
N PRO A 49 -4.48 1.24 17.38
CA PRO A 49 -4.00 2.60 17.67
C PRO A 49 -2.55 2.86 17.26
N ALA A 50 -1.65 1.88 17.42
CA ALA A 50 -0.25 1.99 17.04
C ALA A 50 -0.09 2.13 15.52
N TYR A 51 -0.77 1.27 14.76
CA TYR A 51 -0.79 1.34 13.29
C TYR A 51 -1.38 2.67 12.80
N ASN A 52 -2.44 3.17 13.44
CA ASN A 52 -3.02 4.48 13.11
C ASN A 52 -2.03 5.64 13.38
N GLU A 53 -1.28 5.60 14.48
CA GLU A 53 -0.25 6.59 14.77
C GLU A 53 0.95 6.48 13.82
N TYR A 54 1.37 5.26 13.46
CA TYR A 54 2.38 5.01 12.42
C TYR A 54 2.01 5.69 11.10
N GLN A 55 0.77 5.49 10.64
CA GLN A 55 0.27 6.06 9.39
C GLN A 55 0.13 7.58 9.48
N THR A 56 -0.36 8.11 10.60
CA THR A 56 -0.50 9.55 10.85
C THR A 56 0.84 10.28 10.85
N ASN A 57 1.90 9.61 11.31
CA ASN A 57 3.26 10.15 11.29
C ASN A 57 3.98 10.00 9.95
N PHE A 58 3.34 9.35 8.96
CA PHE A 58 3.88 9.10 7.62
C PHE A 58 5.28 8.47 7.66
N LEU A 59 5.46 7.43 8.48
CA LEU A 59 6.79 6.84 8.70
C LEU A 59 7.38 6.22 7.42
N THR A 60 6.61 5.48 6.60
CA THR A 60 7.13 4.96 5.32
C THR A 60 7.48 6.07 4.32
N PRO A 61 6.59 7.05 4.05
CA PRO A 61 6.95 8.17 3.17
C PRO A 61 8.17 8.95 3.65
N ARG A 62 8.32 9.15 4.97
CA ARG A 62 9.50 9.81 5.55
C ARG A 62 10.77 9.00 5.31
N MET A 63 10.73 7.67 5.48
CA MET A 63 11.84 6.78 5.15
C MET A 63 12.29 6.96 3.69
N VAL A 64 11.34 6.99 2.75
CA VAL A 64 11.63 7.19 1.32
C VAL A 64 12.25 8.57 1.07
N GLN A 65 11.74 9.61 1.75
CA GLN A 65 12.34 10.94 1.69
C GLN A 65 13.80 10.93 2.18
N ARG A 66 14.11 10.24 3.28
CA ARG A 66 15.49 10.13 3.79
C ARG A 66 16.44 9.58 2.74
N VAL A 67 16.00 8.57 1.99
CA VAL A 67 16.81 7.96 0.93
C VAL A 67 16.92 8.88 -0.30
N VAL A 68 15.79 9.33 -0.85
CA VAL A 68 15.74 9.97 -2.17
C VAL A 68 16.13 11.45 -2.11
N VAL A 69 15.78 12.14 -1.04
CA VAL A 69 15.99 13.59 -0.89
C VAL A 69 17.19 13.89 -0.02
N ASP A 70 17.29 13.23 1.14
CA ASP A 70 18.33 13.54 2.12
C ASP A 70 19.63 12.76 1.88
N GLY A 71 19.61 11.75 0.99
CA GLY A 71 20.79 10.97 0.61
C GLY A 71 21.31 10.03 1.68
N LEU A 72 20.48 9.66 2.66
CA LEU A 72 20.83 8.61 3.63
C LEU A 72 20.98 7.25 2.92
N SER A 73 21.81 6.38 3.51
CA SER A 73 21.83 4.98 3.09
C SER A 73 20.47 4.35 3.37
N ILE A 74 20.10 3.34 2.57
CA ILE A 74 18.85 2.60 2.75
C ILE A 74 18.80 1.97 4.16
N ASP A 75 19.92 1.41 4.62
CA ASP A 75 20.01 0.76 5.93
C ASP A 75 19.80 1.77 7.08
N ASP A 76 20.40 2.95 7.00
CA ASP A 76 20.23 3.99 8.03
C ASP A 76 18.78 4.52 8.05
N ALA A 77 18.19 4.75 6.88
CA ALA A 77 16.80 5.19 6.77
C ALA A 77 15.82 4.15 7.35
N ILE A 78 16.07 2.86 7.09
CA ILE A 78 15.30 1.74 7.65
C ILE A 78 15.48 1.70 9.17
N ALA A 79 16.71 1.81 9.68
CA ALA A 79 16.98 1.76 11.11
C ALA A 79 16.29 2.92 11.87
N GLU A 80 16.37 4.15 11.35
CA GLU A 80 15.66 5.32 11.90
C GLU A 80 14.15 5.07 11.95
N THR A 81 13.58 4.56 10.85
CA THR A 81 12.13 4.32 10.74
C THR A 81 11.66 3.17 11.63
N GLN A 82 12.46 2.09 11.72
CA GLN A 82 12.16 0.94 12.57
C GLN A 82 12.15 1.33 14.05
N GLN A 83 13.10 2.16 14.49
CA GLN A 83 13.12 2.65 15.86
C GLN A 83 11.88 3.49 16.16
N ALA A 84 11.53 4.44 15.29
CA ALA A 84 10.33 5.24 15.46
C ALA A 84 9.04 4.40 15.47
N CYS A 85 9.00 3.34 14.65
CA CYS A 85 7.90 2.37 14.67
C CYS A 85 7.83 1.64 16.01
N GLN A 86 8.97 1.14 16.52
CA GLN A 86 9.04 0.44 17.80
C GLN A 86 8.56 1.33 18.95
N ASP A 87 9.00 2.59 18.99
CA ASP A 87 8.60 3.54 20.03
C ASP A 87 7.07 3.76 20.06
N ILE A 88 6.42 3.78 18.88
CA ILE A 88 4.96 3.85 18.77
C ILE A 88 4.32 2.57 19.29
N TYR A 89 4.79 1.40 18.89
CA TYR A 89 4.18 0.13 19.31
C TYR A 89 4.36 -0.11 20.82
N ASP A 90 5.52 0.24 21.38
CA ASP A 90 5.80 0.16 22.81
C ASP A 90 4.88 1.07 23.65
N LYS A 91 4.49 2.23 23.11
CA LYS A 91 3.53 3.15 23.76
C LYS A 91 2.13 2.54 23.94
N TYR A 92 1.74 1.60 23.09
CA TYR A 92 0.40 0.99 23.08
C TYR A 92 0.35 -0.43 23.67
N GLN A 93 1.45 -0.91 24.28
CA GLN A 93 1.50 -2.18 25.02
C GLN A 93 0.70 -2.15 26.33
#